data_AF-A0A4Q1KYG8-F1
#
_entry.id   AF-A0A4Q1KYG8-F1
#
_cell.length_a   1.000
_cell.length_b   1.000
_cell.length_c   1.000
_cell.angle_alpha   90.00
_cell.angle_beta   90.00
_cell.angle_gamma   90.00
#
_symmetry.space_group_name_H-M   'P 1'
#
loop_
_entity.id
_entity.type
_entity.pdbx_description
1 polymer ?
#
loop_
_entity_poly.entity_id
_entity_poly.type
_entity_poly.pdbx_seq_one_letter_code
_entity_poly.pdbx_strand_id
1 'polypeptide(L)'
;MNAFKDITGLTHDEMATVLGVHRSQWSMYVSGKRSLPLEATIKLNELLQSIQKNKVNKAHRAVLVTENKSVIQAWQKKLTDLNINLFQVNKKIEEMQKTRNQLYAGLTTLAFLKAQKEHNVVHLQSIEKRINKCLATHSLECLTTLEMKKQQIENEISIIEEKLENKN
;
A
#
# COMPACT_ATOMS: atom_id res chain seq x y z
N MET A 1 -13.99 -31.82 12.53
CA MET A 1 -13.31 -30.69 13.20
C MET A 1 -12.42 -31.27 14.28
N ASN A 2 -11.12 -31.01 14.27
CA ASN A 2 -10.21 -31.60 15.26
C ASN A 2 -9.87 -30.55 16.33
N ALA A 3 -10.59 -30.57 17.44
CA ALA A 3 -10.47 -29.60 18.52
C ALA A 3 -9.03 -29.41 19.02
N PHE A 4 -8.19 -30.45 18.93
CA PHE A 4 -6.79 -30.36 19.34
C PHE A 4 -5.94 -29.52 18.38
N LYS A 5 -6.21 -29.54 17.07
CA LYS A 5 -5.50 -28.69 16.11
C LYS A 5 -5.80 -27.22 16.35
N ASP A 6 -7.04 -26.90 16.73
CA ASP A 6 -7.45 -25.53 17.01
C ASP A 6 -6.80 -24.98 18.29
N ILE A 7 -6.44 -25.88 19.24
CA ILE A 7 -5.76 -25.52 20.48
C ILE A 7 -4.24 -25.44 20.31
N THR A 8 -3.63 -26.41 19.63
CA THR A 8 -2.16 -26.53 19.56
C THR A 8 -1.56 -25.97 18.27
N GLY A 9 -2.35 -25.81 17.22
CA GLY A 9 -1.89 -25.50 15.87
C GLY A 9 -1.23 -26.69 15.13
N LEU A 10 -1.01 -27.81 15.82
CA LEU A 10 -0.28 -28.96 15.30
C LEU A 10 -1.20 -29.94 14.54
N THR A 11 -0.66 -30.53 13.48
CA THR A 11 -1.29 -31.61 12.73
C THR A 11 -1.32 -32.91 13.55
N HIS A 12 -2.10 -33.90 13.08
CA HIS A 12 -2.16 -35.21 13.75
C HIS A 12 -0.80 -35.90 13.84
N ASP A 13 0.05 -35.72 12.82
CA ASP A 13 1.34 -36.38 12.74
C ASP A 13 2.36 -35.73 13.68
N GLU A 14 2.38 -34.40 13.71
CA GLU A 14 3.19 -33.62 14.63
C GLU A 14 2.79 -33.90 16.09
N MET A 15 1.48 -33.96 16.40
CA MET A 15 1.02 -34.32 17.73
C MET A 15 1.43 -35.74 18.14
N ALA A 16 1.31 -36.71 17.24
CA ALA A 16 1.74 -38.08 17.52
C ALA A 16 3.25 -38.14 17.80
N THR A 17 4.04 -37.41 17.02
CA THR A 17 5.50 -37.28 17.19
C THR A 17 5.87 -36.64 18.53
N VAL A 18 5.24 -35.51 18.88
CA VAL A 18 5.49 -34.80 20.16
C VAL A 18 5.16 -35.68 21.37
N LEU A 19 4.08 -36.46 21.28
CA LEU A 19 3.67 -37.36 22.36
C LEU A 19 4.44 -38.69 22.37
N GLY A 20 5.22 -38.99 21.33
CA GLY A 20 5.96 -40.24 21.18
C GLY A 20 5.06 -41.46 20.92
N VAL A 21 3.94 -41.27 20.23
CA VAL A 21 2.98 -42.34 19.87
C VAL A 21 2.81 -42.44 18.37
N HIS A 22 2.27 -43.57 17.90
CA HIS A 22 1.97 -43.72 16.47
C HIS A 22 0.76 -42.85 16.06
N ARG A 23 0.77 -42.32 14.83
CA ARG A 23 -0.32 -41.50 14.27
C ARG A 23 -1.70 -42.15 14.40
N SER A 24 -1.80 -43.47 14.17
CA SER A 24 -3.06 -44.21 14.31
C SER A 24 -3.55 -44.26 15.76
N GLN A 25 -2.64 -44.35 16.73
CA GLN A 25 -2.97 -44.37 18.15
C GLN A 25 -3.47 -42.99 18.62
N TRP A 26 -2.84 -41.92 18.14
CA TRP A 26 -3.34 -40.55 18.34
C TRP A 26 -4.73 -40.36 17.72
N SER A 27 -4.95 -40.82 16.49
CA SER A 27 -6.25 -40.72 15.83
C SER A 27 -7.36 -41.49 16.56
N MET A 28 -7.05 -42.68 17.08
CA MET A 28 -7.99 -43.46 17.90
C MET A 28 -8.32 -42.77 19.22
N TYR A 29 -7.33 -42.11 19.85
CA TYR A 29 -7.55 -41.31 21.04
C TYR A 29 -8.45 -40.11 20.79
N VAL A 30 -8.17 -39.32 19.76
CA VAL A 30 -9.00 -38.17 19.38
C VAL A 30 -10.44 -38.59 19.06
N SER A 31 -10.63 -39.80 18.52
CA SER A 31 -11.95 -40.37 18.23
C SER A 31 -12.64 -41.04 19.42
N GLY A 32 -12.02 -41.04 20.62
CA GLY A 32 -12.52 -41.70 21.83
C GLY A 32 -12.47 -43.23 21.81
N LYS A 33 -11.82 -43.83 20.80
CA LYS A 33 -11.79 -45.29 20.58
C LYS A 33 -10.73 -46.01 21.43
N ARG A 34 -9.70 -45.29 21.90
CA ARG A 34 -8.61 -45.87 22.70
C ARG A 34 -7.98 -44.82 23.61
N SER A 35 -7.59 -45.20 24.81
CA SER A 35 -6.78 -44.35 25.69
C SER A 35 -5.33 -44.24 25.20
N LEU A 36 -4.68 -43.12 25.54
CA LEU A 36 -3.24 -42.95 25.35
C LEU A 36 -2.46 -43.70 26.44
N PRO A 37 -1.19 -44.08 26.17
CA PRO A 37 -0.27 -44.49 27.22
C PRO A 37 -0.16 -43.42 28.31
N LEU A 38 0.14 -43.84 29.53
CA LEU A 38 0.23 -42.93 30.68
C LEU A 38 1.24 -41.80 30.42
N GLU A 39 2.41 -42.12 29.90
CA GLU A 39 3.46 -41.15 29.58
C GLU A 39 3.00 -40.10 28.55
N ALA A 40 2.30 -40.53 27.50
CA ALA A 40 1.75 -39.63 26.49
C ALA A 40 0.62 -38.75 27.06
N THR A 41 -0.16 -39.28 28.01
CA THR A 41 -1.21 -38.52 28.70
C THR A 41 -0.63 -37.42 29.59
N ILE A 42 0.46 -37.73 30.32
CA ILE A 42 1.18 -36.75 31.13
C ILE A 42 1.73 -35.62 30.24
N LYS A 43 2.45 -35.98 29.16
CA LYS A 43 3.00 -35.00 28.20
C LYS A 43 1.91 -34.14 27.57
N LEU A 44 0.77 -34.73 27.20
CA LEU A 44 -0.36 -33.98 26.64
C LEU A 44 -0.91 -32.97 27.65
N ASN A 45 -1.09 -33.37 28.92
CA ASN A 45 -1.58 -32.48 29.96
C ASN A 45 -0.61 -31.33 30.23
N GLU A 46 0.70 -31.60 30.29
CA GLU A 46 1.73 -30.57 30.44
C GLU A 46 1.70 -29.57 29.28
N LEU A 47 1.60 -30.07 28.03
CA LEU A 47 1.49 -29.25 26.85
C LEU A 47 0.25 -28.33 26.91
N LEU A 48 -0.92 -28.89 27.20
CA LEU A 48 -2.18 -28.13 27.28
C LEU A 48 -2.14 -27.08 28.40
N GLN A 49 -1.58 -27.41 29.56
CA GLN A 49 -1.39 -26.46 30.66
C GLN A 49 -0.42 -25.33 30.25
N SER A 50 0.66 -25.65 29.53
CA SER A 50 1.62 -24.65 29.06
C SER A 50 0.98 -23.66 28.07
N ILE A 51 0.14 -24.15 27.16
CA ILE A 51 -0.58 -23.33 26.17
C ILE A 51 -1.61 -22.43 26.86
N GLN A 52 -2.35 -22.96 27.84
CA GLN A 52 -3.32 -22.16 28.60
C GLN A 52 -2.66 -21.06 29.44
N LYS A 53 -1.52 -21.37 30.09
CA LYS A 53 -0.79 -20.40 30.93
C LYS A 53 -0.05 -19.34 30.09
N ASN A 54 0.48 -19.72 28.92
CA ASN A 54 1.31 -18.86 28.08
C ASN A 54 0.67 -18.56 26.72
N LYS A 55 -0.52 -17.94 26.72
CA LYS A 55 -1.23 -17.54 25.48
C LYS A 55 -0.37 -16.70 24.52
N VAL A 56 0.60 -15.94 25.03
CA VAL A 56 1.57 -15.19 24.23
C VAL A 56 2.97 -15.37 24.82
N ASN A 57 3.66 -16.43 24.38
CA ASN A 57 5.04 -16.68 24.75
C ASN A 57 5.99 -15.65 24.09
N LYS A 58 7.20 -15.49 24.65
CA LYS A 58 8.32 -14.71 24.09
C LYS A 58 8.58 -15.02 22.61
N ALA A 59 8.46 -16.29 22.21
CA ALA A 59 8.58 -16.70 20.80
C ALA A 59 7.49 -16.07 19.91
N HIS A 60 6.24 -16.06 20.36
CA HIS A 60 5.14 -15.41 19.64
C HIS A 60 5.35 -13.88 19.53
N ARG A 61 5.79 -13.23 20.62
CA ARG A 61 6.13 -11.79 20.61
C ARG A 61 7.27 -11.50 19.64
N ALA A 62 8.30 -12.34 19.58
CA ALA A 62 9.43 -12.16 18.68
C ALA A 62 9.01 -12.24 17.20
N VAL A 63 8.09 -13.14 16.86
CA VAL A 63 7.50 -13.22 15.52
C VAL A 63 6.71 -11.96 15.21
N LEU A 64 5.80 -11.55 16.09
CA LEU A 64 4.97 -10.34 15.91
C LEU A 64 5.79 -9.06 15.76
N VAL A 65 6.88 -8.90 16.53
CA VAL A 65 7.79 -7.76 16.42
C VAL A 65 8.47 -7.76 15.05
N THR A 66 8.90 -8.93 14.57
CA THR A 66 9.56 -9.07 13.27
C THR A 66 8.60 -8.75 12.12
N GLU A 67 7.38 -9.32 12.17
CA GLU A 67 6.33 -9.06 11.20
C GLU A 67 5.95 -7.57 11.17
N ASN A 68 5.71 -6.97 12.33
CA ASN A 68 5.40 -5.53 12.41
C ASN A 68 6.54 -4.66 11.88
N LYS A 69 7.80 -4.99 12.18
CA LYS A 69 8.96 -4.27 11.64
C LYS A 69 8.98 -4.32 10.11
N SER A 70 8.73 -5.49 9.51
CA SER A 70 8.68 -5.63 8.05
C SER A 70 7.55 -4.81 7.42
N VAL A 71 6.38 -4.75 8.06
CA VAL A 71 5.24 -3.93 7.61
C VAL A 71 5.57 -2.44 7.69
N ILE A 72 6.17 -1.99 8.79
CA ILE A 72 6.60 -0.59 8.96
C ILE A 72 7.62 -0.21 7.88
N GLN A 73 8.62 -1.06 7.63
CA GLN A 73 9.61 -0.83 6.56
C GLN A 73 8.96 -0.75 5.18
N ALA A 74 7.99 -1.63 4.88
CA ALA A 74 7.26 -1.59 3.62
C ALA A 74 6.45 -0.29 3.46
N TRP A 75 5.81 0.17 4.53
CA TRP A 75 5.06 1.44 4.53
C TRP A 75 5.98 2.65 4.38
N GLN A 76 7.13 2.68 5.05
CA GLN A 76 8.13 3.73 4.88
C GLN A 76 8.64 3.82 3.44
N LYS A 77 8.95 2.67 2.83
CA LYS A 77 9.34 2.62 1.41
C LYS A 77 8.23 3.18 0.51
N LYS A 78 6.98 2.73 0.72
CA LYS A 78 5.84 3.24 -0.05
C LYS A 78 5.67 4.76 0.11
N LEU A 79 5.87 5.28 1.32
CA LEU A 79 5.81 6.72 1.60
C LEU A 79 6.89 7.49 0.81
N THR A 80 8.12 6.97 0.76
CA THR A 80 9.19 7.57 -0.06
C THR A 80 8.82 7.58 -1.54
N ASP A 81 8.32 6.47 -2.08
CA ASP A 81 7.92 6.36 -3.48
C ASP A 81 6.78 7.34 -3.83
N LEU A 82 5.78 7.49 -2.94
CA LEU A 82 4.68 8.44 -3.11
C LEU A 82 5.17 9.89 -3.07
N ASN A 83 6.09 10.24 -2.18
CA ASN A 83 6.67 11.59 -2.11
C ASN A 83 7.45 11.95 -3.38
N ILE A 84 8.22 11.00 -3.93
CA ILE A 84 8.90 11.19 -5.22
C ILE A 84 7.87 11.42 -6.34
N ASN A 85 6.81 10.62 -6.38
CA ASN A 85 5.75 10.78 -7.36
C ASN A 85 5.04 12.13 -7.22
N LEU A 86 4.74 12.57 -5.99
CA LEU A 86 4.14 13.86 -5.70
C LEU A 86 5.00 15.01 -6.24
N PHE A 87 6.31 14.97 -5.99
CA PHE A 87 7.26 15.94 -6.51
C PHE A 87 7.24 15.99 -8.05
N GLN A 88 7.26 14.83 -8.71
CA GLN A 88 7.21 14.76 -10.18
C GLN A 88 5.90 15.31 -10.75
N VAL A 89 4.76 15.03 -10.12
CA VAL A 89 3.46 15.56 -10.54
C VAL A 89 3.41 17.08 -10.36
N ASN A 90 3.85 17.60 -9.21
CA ASN A 90 3.92 19.04 -8.95
C ASN A 90 4.79 19.76 -9.99
N LYS A 91 5.99 19.22 -10.28
CA LYS A 91 6.87 19.80 -11.30
C LYS A 91 6.20 19.86 -12.68
N LYS A 92 5.47 18.81 -13.07
CA LYS A 92 4.72 18.79 -14.34
C LYS A 92 3.59 19.83 -14.36
N ILE A 93 2.87 19.97 -13.24
CA ILE A 93 1.82 21.00 -13.09
C ILE A 93 2.44 22.39 -13.27
N GLU A 94 3.56 22.68 -12.59
CA GLU A 94 4.26 23.97 -12.69
C GLU A 94 4.72 24.27 -14.12
N GLU A 95 5.38 23.30 -14.78
CA GLU A 95 5.81 23.44 -16.17
C GLU A 95 4.64 23.73 -17.10
N MET A 96 3.54 22.99 -16.94
CA MET A 96 2.33 23.14 -17.76
C MET A 96 1.65 24.49 -17.54
N GLN A 97 1.52 24.94 -16.29
CA GLN A 97 0.99 26.25 -15.94
C GLN A 97 1.85 27.37 -16.51
N LYS A 98 3.18 27.26 -16.39
CA LYS A 98 4.13 28.23 -16.97
C LYS A 98 3.96 28.32 -18.49
N THR A 99 3.88 27.20 -19.18
CA THR A 99 3.66 27.18 -20.64
C THR A 99 2.30 27.80 -21.00
N ARG A 100 1.23 27.46 -20.28
CA ARG A 100 -0.10 28.07 -20.50
C ARG A 100 -0.08 29.58 -20.30
N ASN A 101 0.57 30.08 -19.26
CA ASN A 101 0.69 31.52 -19.00
C ASN A 101 1.43 32.24 -20.13
N GLN A 102 2.49 31.65 -20.67
CA GLN A 102 3.21 32.18 -21.83
C GLN A 102 2.32 32.21 -23.09
N LEU A 103 1.52 31.16 -23.31
CA LEU A 103 0.58 31.10 -24.44
C LEU A 103 -0.53 32.15 -24.31
N TYR A 104 -1.06 32.37 -23.10
CA TYR A 104 -2.04 33.41 -22.83
C TYR A 104 -1.46 34.81 -23.03
N ALA A 105 -0.25 35.08 -22.57
CA ALA A 105 0.44 36.34 -22.86
C ALA A 105 0.58 36.56 -24.38
N GLY A 106 0.92 35.51 -25.12
CA GLY A 106 0.97 35.55 -26.59
C GLY A 106 -0.37 35.86 -27.25
N LEU A 107 -1.48 35.30 -26.74
CA LEU A 107 -2.83 35.65 -27.21
C LEU A 107 -3.18 37.11 -26.93
N THR A 108 -2.82 37.63 -25.75
CA THR A 108 -3.03 39.04 -25.40
C THR A 108 -2.25 39.96 -26.34
N THR A 109 -0.99 39.65 -26.62
CA THR A 109 -0.18 40.41 -27.60
C THR A 109 -0.78 40.35 -29.00
N LEU A 110 -1.25 39.17 -29.45
CA LEU A 110 -1.92 39.04 -30.74
C LEU A 110 -3.20 39.87 -30.82
N ALA A 111 -4.01 39.90 -29.77
CA ALA A 111 -5.22 40.70 -29.72
C ALA A 111 -4.91 42.20 -29.87
N PHE A 112 -3.86 42.67 -29.20
CA PHE A 112 -3.36 44.05 -29.33
C PHE A 112 -2.89 44.36 -30.77
N LEU A 113 -2.05 43.49 -31.35
CA LEU A 113 -1.54 43.69 -32.71
C LEU A 113 -2.65 43.64 -33.77
N LYS A 114 -3.67 42.80 -33.59
CA LYS A 114 -4.86 42.76 -34.47
C LYS A 114 -5.66 44.06 -34.41
N ALA A 115 -5.71 44.74 -33.26
CA ALA A 115 -6.42 46.01 -33.10
C ALA A 115 -5.72 47.18 -33.82
N GLN A 116 -4.39 47.12 -33.97
CA GLN A 116 -3.61 48.20 -34.59
C GLN A 116 -3.67 48.24 -36.13
N LYS A 117 -4.30 47.27 -36.81
CA LYS A 117 -4.56 47.20 -38.28
C LYS A 117 -3.36 47.38 -39.25
N GLU A 118 -2.16 47.69 -38.78
CA GLU A 118 -0.95 47.93 -39.60
C GLU A 118 -0.12 46.66 -39.91
N HIS A 119 -0.54 45.50 -39.40
CA HIS A 119 0.26 44.28 -39.48
C HIS A 119 -0.27 43.25 -40.49
N ASN A 120 0.65 42.48 -41.08
CA ASN A 120 0.34 41.41 -42.03
C ASN A 120 -0.56 40.34 -41.37
N VAL A 121 -1.83 40.32 -41.79
CA VAL A 121 -2.89 39.44 -41.27
C VAL A 121 -2.51 37.96 -41.35
N VAL A 122 -1.78 37.56 -42.40
CA VAL A 122 -1.37 36.16 -42.62
C VAL A 122 -0.37 35.70 -41.55
N HIS A 123 0.56 36.56 -41.16
CA HIS A 123 1.53 36.22 -40.11
C HIS A 123 0.86 36.09 -38.73
N LEU A 124 -0.08 37.00 -38.41
CA LEU A 124 -0.82 36.93 -37.14
C LEU A 124 -1.68 35.66 -37.04
N GLN A 125 -2.31 35.23 -38.14
CA GLN A 125 -3.08 33.98 -38.18
C GLN A 125 -2.20 32.74 -38.00
N SER A 126 -0.98 32.73 -38.55
CA SER A 126 -0.04 31.62 -38.37
C SER A 126 0.39 31.47 -36.90
N ILE A 127 0.69 32.60 -36.23
CA ILE A 127 1.06 32.61 -34.81
C ILE A 127 -0.11 32.14 -33.95
N GLU A 128 -1.34 32.61 -34.24
CA GLU A 128 -2.56 32.19 -33.55
C GLU A 128 -2.81 30.68 -33.68
N LYS A 129 -2.69 30.12 -34.88
CA LYS A 129 -2.81 28.67 -35.11
C LYS A 129 -1.80 27.87 -34.29
N ARG A 130 -0.54 28.32 -34.25
CA ARG A 130 0.52 27.70 -33.43
C ARG A 130 0.15 27.75 -31.93
N ILE A 131 -0.27 28.91 -31.42
CA ILE A 131 -0.64 29.07 -30.02
C ILE A 131 -1.83 28.19 -29.66
N ASN A 132 -2.88 28.17 -30.48
CA ASN A 132 -4.06 27.34 -30.25
C ASN A 132 -3.72 25.84 -30.30
N LYS A 133 -2.84 25.42 -31.22
CA LYS A 133 -2.33 24.04 -31.25
C LYS A 133 -1.58 23.69 -29.96
N CYS A 134 -0.70 24.58 -29.48
CA CYS A 134 0.02 24.38 -28.23
C CYS A 134 -0.91 24.37 -27.00
N LEU A 135 -1.94 25.22 -26.97
CA LEU A 135 -2.96 25.25 -25.91
C LEU A 135 -3.81 23.99 -25.88
N ALA A 136 -4.11 23.41 -27.06
CA ALA A 136 -4.81 22.12 -27.14
C ALA A 136 -3.98 20.98 -26.55
N THR A 137 -2.66 20.97 -26.77
CA THR A 137 -1.76 19.99 -26.14
C THR A 137 -1.61 20.22 -24.64
N HIS A 138 -1.56 21.47 -24.21
CA HIS A 138 -1.50 21.86 -22.79
C HIS A 138 -2.89 22.25 -22.28
N SER A 139 -3.89 21.41 -22.53
CA SER A 139 -5.29 21.72 -22.24
C SER A 139 -5.56 21.87 -20.74
N LEU A 140 -6.67 22.55 -20.40
CA LEU A 140 -7.10 22.65 -19.00
C LEU A 140 -7.44 21.27 -18.44
N GLU A 141 -8.02 20.39 -19.26
CA GLU A 141 -8.35 19.01 -18.90
C GLU A 141 -7.12 18.21 -18.45
N CYS A 142 -6.00 18.33 -19.17
CA CYS A 142 -4.76 17.64 -18.81
C CYS A 142 -4.18 18.20 -17.48
N LEU A 143 -4.31 19.51 -17.25
CA LEU A 143 -3.92 20.13 -15.98
C LEU A 143 -4.79 19.62 -14.83
N THR A 144 -6.12 19.63 -14.99
CA THR A 144 -7.07 19.09 -14.00
C THR A 144 -6.81 17.61 -13.72
N THR A 145 -6.45 16.83 -14.73
CA THR A 145 -6.08 15.42 -14.56
C THR A 145 -4.84 15.26 -13.69
N LEU A 146 -3.82 16.10 -13.87
CA LEU A 146 -2.63 16.11 -13.02
C LEU A 146 -2.95 16.56 -11.59
N GLU A 147 -3.82 17.56 -11.42
CA GLU A 147 -4.27 18.03 -10.11
C GLU A 147 -5.07 16.96 -9.35
N MET A 148 -5.97 16.25 -10.03
CA MET A 148 -6.66 15.10 -9.44
C MET A 148 -5.68 14.01 -9.00
N LYS A 149 -4.67 13.72 -9.82
CA LYS A 149 -3.63 12.75 -9.48
C LYS A 149 -2.81 13.20 -8.27
N LYS A 150 -2.47 14.49 -8.18
CA LYS A 150 -1.81 15.07 -7.01
C LYS A 150 -2.64 14.83 -5.75
N GLN A 151 -3.93 15.17 -5.78
CA GLN A 151 -4.83 14.99 -4.65
C GLN A 151 -4.95 13.52 -4.21
N GLN A 152 -5.00 12.59 -5.17
CA GLN A 152 -4.99 11.15 -4.87
C GLN A 152 -3.72 10.73 -4.12
N ILE A 153 -2.55 11.19 -4.57
CA ILE A 153 -1.26 10.88 -3.92
C ILE A 153 -1.21 11.47 -2.51
N GLU A 154 -1.65 12.72 -2.32
CA GLU A 154 -1.69 13.39 -1.01
C GLU A 154 -2.60 12.65 -0.02
N ASN A 155 -3.77 12.19 -0.48
CA ASN A 155 -4.66 11.37 0.33
C ASN A 155 -4.01 10.02 0.72
N GLU A 156 -3.33 9.36 -0.22
CA GLU A 156 -2.61 8.11 0.09
C GLU A 156 -1.49 8.31 1.10
N ILE A 157 -0.74 9.41 0.99
CA ILE A 157 0.31 9.77 1.94
C ILE A 157 -0.29 9.94 3.34
N SER A 158 -1.35 10.75 3.47
CA SER A 158 -2.02 11.01 4.75
C SER A 158 -2.51 9.72 5.42
N ILE A 159 -3.09 8.79 4.65
CA ILE A 159 -3.54 7.48 5.16
C ILE A 159 -2.36 6.64 5.67
N ILE A 160 -1.21 6.69 5.00
CA ILE A 160 -0.02 5.92 5.40
C ILE A 160 0.61 6.53 6.65
N GLU A 161 0.68 7.86 6.73
CA GLU A 161 1.19 8.58 7.90
C GLU A 161 0.34 8.29 9.13
N GLU A 162 -1.00 8.37 9.03
CA GLU A 162 -1.93 8.02 10.12
C GLU A 162 -1.72 6.58 10.59
N LYS A 163 -1.49 5.64 9.67
CA LYS A 163 -1.23 4.23 10.00
C LYS A 163 0.12 4.03 10.69
N LEU A 164 1.12 4.85 10.37
CA LEU A 164 2.43 4.81 11.02
C LEU A 164 2.38 5.45 12.41
N GLU A 165 1.66 6.57 12.58
CA GLU A 165 1.46 7.23 13.86
C GLU A 165 0.68 6.36 14.85
N ASN A 166 -0.41 5.72 14.42
CA ASN A 166 -1.21 4.82 15.25
C ASN A 166 -0.47 3.52 15.67
N LYS A 167 0.73 3.27 15.12
CA LYS A 167 1.56 2.10 15.44
C LYS A 167 2.80 2.42 16.29
N ASN A 168 3.11 3.69 16.49
CA ASN A 168 4.17 4.15 17.40
C ASN A 168 3.62 4.34 18.82
#